data_AF-A0A7S1CIG3-F1
#
_entry.id   AF-A0A7S1CIG3-F1
#
_cell.length_a   1.000
_cell.length_b   1.000
_cell.length_c   1.000
_cell.angle_alpha   90.00
_cell.angle_beta   90.00
_cell.angle_gamma   90.00
#
_symmetry.space_group_name_H-M   'P 1'
#
loop_
_entity.id
_entity.type
_entity.pdbx_description
1 polymer ?
#
loop_
_entity_poly.entity_id
_entity_poly.type
_entity_poly.pdbx_seq_one_letter_code
_entity_poly.pdbx_strand_id
1 'polypeptide(L)'
;VQQSAAAARLGKFFRKRYRGADAEAECGEGSAAGPDATKDPLFNLPETVVVAVERDASDIEPADCVVCMSAPVTAILAPCGHKAQCGDCADVLMGQAFSKRRCPLCRSRIDAVVKRVYTLV
;
A
#
# COMPACT_ATOMS: atom_id res chain seq x y z
N VAL A 1 41.68 42.45 28.29
CA VAL A 1 40.58 42.13 27.36
C VAL A 1 39.72 41.05 28.03
N GLN A 2 38.89 41.42 29.01
CA GLN A 2 37.42 41.54 28.90
C GLN A 2 36.73 40.32 28.24
N GLN A 3 36.03 39.52 29.09
CA GLN A 3 34.70 38.89 28.99
C GLN A 3 34.34 38.09 27.71
N SER A 4 33.84 36.84 27.76
CA SER A 4 32.50 36.41 28.23
C SER A 4 32.35 34.88 27.99
N ALA A 5 31.94 34.04 28.94
CA ALA A 5 30.59 33.65 29.40
C ALA A 5 29.75 32.73 28.47
N ALA A 6 29.76 31.43 28.84
CA ALA A 6 28.77 30.35 28.80
C ALA A 6 27.46 30.42 27.98
N ALA A 7 27.15 29.31 27.28
CA ALA A 7 25.84 28.64 27.16
C ALA A 7 26.00 27.41 26.22
N ALA A 8 25.24 26.30 26.26
CA ALA A 8 24.36 25.69 27.23
C ALA A 8 24.03 24.25 26.74
N ARG A 9 24.03 23.30 27.69
CA ARG A 9 23.14 22.16 27.91
C ARG A 9 22.58 21.29 26.75
N LEU A 10 22.84 19.99 26.94
CA LEU A 10 22.17 18.77 26.45
C LEU A 10 20.65 18.85 26.17
N GLY A 11 20.22 18.11 25.15
CA GLY A 11 18.88 17.47 25.06
C GLY A 11 18.94 16.29 24.09
N LYS A 12 19.10 15.03 24.54
CA LYS A 12 18.08 14.07 25.01
C LYS A 12 16.97 13.74 24.01
N PHE A 13 17.12 12.54 23.42
CA PHE A 13 16.12 11.50 23.17
C PHE A 13 14.82 11.88 22.44
N PHE A 14 14.69 11.29 21.26
CA PHE A 14 13.46 11.08 20.50
C PHE A 14 12.27 10.72 21.42
N ARG A 15 11.32 11.66 21.54
CA ARG A 15 9.99 11.41 22.11
C ARG A 15 8.98 11.77 21.02
N LYS A 16 8.61 10.83 20.16
CA LYS A 16 7.49 11.04 19.24
C LYS A 16 6.19 10.85 20.02
N ARG A 17 5.73 11.94 20.61
CA ARG A 17 4.42 12.06 21.27
C ARG A 17 3.38 12.32 20.18
N TYR A 18 2.57 11.31 19.86
CA TYR A 18 1.29 11.50 19.18
C TYR A 18 0.37 12.32 20.09
N ARG A 19 -0.15 13.46 19.64
CA ARG A 19 -1.27 14.18 20.27
C ARG A 19 -1.94 15.14 19.27
N GLY A 20 -3.28 15.04 19.20
CA GLY A 20 -4.25 16.02 18.65
C GLY A 20 -4.50 15.86 17.15
N ALA A 21 -5.69 15.61 16.60
CA ALA A 21 -7.05 15.98 17.00
C ALA A 21 -7.21 17.50 17.21
N ASP A 22 -7.86 18.15 16.24
CA ASP A 22 -8.99 19.11 16.39
C ASP A 22 -8.90 20.34 15.44
N ALA A 23 -10.07 20.80 14.95
CA ALA A 23 -10.42 21.96 14.11
C ALA A 23 -10.36 21.76 12.57
N GLU A 24 -11.45 21.42 11.87
CA GLU A 24 -12.73 22.14 11.59
C GLU A 24 -12.63 23.14 10.41
N ALA A 25 -13.35 22.81 9.33
CA ALA A 25 -13.77 23.75 8.29
C ALA A 25 -15.13 23.27 7.73
N GLU A 26 -16.17 24.07 7.97
CA GLU A 26 -17.55 23.87 7.57
C GLU A 26 -17.85 24.43 6.17
N CYS A 27 -18.81 23.82 5.46
CA CYS A 27 -19.99 24.47 4.85
C CYS A 27 -20.54 23.62 3.68
N GLY A 28 -21.86 23.38 3.68
CA GLY A 28 -22.58 23.01 2.45
C GLY A 28 -23.80 22.12 2.67
N GLU A 29 -24.93 22.74 2.98
CA GLU A 29 -26.25 22.12 3.12
C GLU A 29 -26.77 21.62 1.75
N GLY A 30 -27.30 20.40 1.71
CA GLY A 30 -27.89 19.81 0.51
C GLY A 30 -28.75 18.60 0.86
N SER A 31 -30.02 18.85 1.14
CA SER A 31 -31.06 17.83 1.27
C SER A 31 -31.31 17.16 -0.08
N ALA A 32 -31.01 15.86 -0.16
CA ALA A 32 -31.57 14.98 -1.18
C ALA A 32 -31.93 13.66 -0.50
N ALA A 33 -33.24 13.45 -0.33
CA ALA A 33 -33.78 12.13 -0.08
C ALA A 33 -33.34 11.18 -1.21
N GLY A 34 -32.64 10.10 -0.86
CA GLY A 34 -32.14 9.06 -1.76
C GLY A 34 -32.08 7.72 -1.01
N PRO A 35 -32.24 6.59 -1.72
CA PRO A 35 -33.26 5.60 -1.39
C PRO A 35 -32.88 4.68 -0.23
N ASP A 36 -33.92 4.37 0.55
CA ASP A 36 -34.06 3.27 1.50
C ASP A 36 -33.17 2.05 1.12
N ALA A 37 -32.05 1.90 1.82
CA ALA A 37 -31.04 0.87 1.60
C ALA A 37 -31.49 -0.55 2.01
N THR A 38 -32.79 -0.78 2.17
CA THR A 38 -33.36 -2.07 2.58
C THR A 38 -33.77 -2.96 1.40
N LYS A 39 -33.47 -2.58 0.16
CA LYS A 39 -33.80 -3.38 -1.05
C LYS A 39 -32.63 -3.64 -1.97
N ASP A 40 -31.40 -3.65 -1.45
CA ASP A 40 -30.29 -4.22 -2.21
C ASP A 40 -30.27 -5.74 -2.00
N PRO A 41 -30.62 -6.59 -2.99
CA PRO A 41 -30.66 -8.05 -2.83
C PRO A 41 -29.28 -8.68 -2.58
N LEU A 42 -28.21 -7.88 -2.53
CA LEU A 42 -26.85 -8.33 -2.29
C LEU A 42 -26.45 -8.38 -0.79
N PHE A 43 -27.26 -7.86 0.13
CA PHE A 43 -26.84 -7.76 1.54
C PHE A 43 -27.32 -8.89 2.47
N ASN A 44 -28.15 -9.83 2.01
CA ASN A 44 -28.57 -10.96 2.86
C ASN A 44 -28.18 -12.32 2.28
N LEU A 45 -26.88 -12.54 2.18
CA LEU A 45 -26.33 -13.88 1.94
C LEU A 45 -25.99 -14.50 3.31
N PRO A 46 -26.54 -15.67 3.66
CA PRO A 46 -26.23 -16.32 4.95
C PRO A 46 -24.73 -16.58 5.06
N GLU A 47 -24.19 -16.52 6.29
CA GLU A 47 -22.75 -16.56 6.65
C GLU A 47 -21.94 -17.76 6.13
N THR A 48 -22.53 -18.65 5.32
CA THR A 48 -21.90 -19.87 4.82
C THR A 48 -22.27 -20.20 3.37
N VAL A 49 -22.26 -19.21 2.46
CA VAL A 49 -22.15 -19.56 1.02
C VAL A 49 -20.70 -19.96 0.73
N VAL A 50 -20.40 -21.21 1.05
CA VAL A 50 -19.21 -21.91 0.56
C VAL A 50 -19.45 -22.32 -0.88
N VAL A 51 -19.19 -21.41 -1.81
CA VAL A 51 -19.08 -21.78 -3.23
C VAL A 51 -17.85 -22.66 -3.39
N ALA A 52 -18.08 -23.96 -3.59
CA ALA A 52 -17.04 -24.90 -3.99
C ALA A 52 -16.57 -24.53 -5.39
N VAL A 53 -15.50 -23.74 -5.46
CA VAL A 53 -14.78 -23.51 -6.72
C VAL A 53 -13.95 -24.76 -6.98
N GLU A 54 -14.45 -25.61 -7.88
CA GLU A 54 -13.66 -26.68 -8.49
C GLU A 54 -12.49 -26.00 -9.21
N ARG A 55 -11.30 -26.10 -8.63
CA ARG A 55 -10.08 -25.51 -9.19
C ARG A 55 -9.34 -26.60 -9.94
N ASP A 56 -9.45 -26.59 -11.26
CA ASP A 56 -8.59 -27.38 -12.11
C ASP A 56 -7.12 -26.95 -11.87
N ALA A 57 -6.27 -27.92 -11.52
CA ALA A 57 -4.86 -27.69 -11.20
C ALA A 57 -4.04 -27.16 -12.39
N SER A 58 -4.65 -27.10 -13.59
CA SER A 58 -4.10 -26.55 -14.82
C SER A 58 -4.23 -25.03 -14.96
N ASP A 59 -5.07 -24.36 -14.16
CA ASP A 59 -5.44 -22.95 -14.37
C ASP A 59 -4.81 -21.96 -13.37
N ILE A 60 -3.71 -22.34 -12.70
CA ILE A 60 -2.94 -21.37 -11.91
C ILE A 60 -1.96 -20.65 -12.84
N GLU A 61 -2.51 -19.87 -13.77
CA GLU A 61 -1.71 -18.91 -14.54
C GLU A 61 -1.14 -17.86 -13.55
N PRO A 62 0.16 -17.53 -13.66
CA PRO A 62 0.75 -16.51 -12.81
C PRO A 62 0.04 -15.17 -13.06
N ALA A 63 -0.37 -14.49 -11.98
CA ALA A 63 -1.01 -13.19 -12.09
C ALA A 63 -0.14 -12.20 -12.90
N ASP A 64 -0.78 -11.42 -13.77
CA ASP A 64 -0.10 -10.43 -14.60
C ASP A 64 0.30 -9.17 -13.82
N CYS A 65 1.36 -8.52 -14.28
CA CYS A 65 1.84 -7.26 -13.75
C CYS A 65 0.77 -6.17 -13.87
N VAL A 66 0.38 -5.54 -12.76
CA VAL A 66 -0.66 -4.49 -12.77
C VAL A 66 -0.21 -3.19 -13.46
N VAL A 67 1.07 -3.06 -13.76
CA VAL A 67 1.67 -1.86 -14.37
C VAL A 67 1.71 -1.97 -15.89
N CYS A 68 2.21 -3.08 -16.43
CA CYS A 68 2.35 -3.27 -17.88
C CYS A 68 1.31 -4.22 -18.49
N MET A 69 0.61 -5.02 -17.69
CA MET A 69 -0.40 -5.99 -18.12
C MET A 69 0.07 -6.95 -19.23
N SER A 70 1.39 -7.16 -19.34
CA SER A 70 2.01 -7.90 -20.45
C SER A 70 2.93 -9.04 -19.99
N ALA A 71 3.37 -8.99 -18.73
CA ALA A 71 4.34 -9.93 -18.19
C ALA A 71 3.87 -10.43 -16.82
N PRO A 72 4.19 -11.67 -16.45
CA PRO A 72 3.78 -12.24 -15.18
C PRO A 72 4.47 -11.53 -14.01
N VAL A 73 3.82 -11.55 -12.85
CA VAL A 73 4.39 -11.02 -11.61
C VAL A 73 5.55 -11.89 -11.15
N THR A 74 6.74 -11.28 -11.13
CA THR A 74 8.00 -11.94 -10.72
C THR A 74 8.73 -11.20 -9.60
N ALA A 75 8.16 -10.09 -9.10
CA ALA A 75 8.75 -9.26 -8.06
C ALA A 75 7.86 -9.14 -6.81
N ILE A 76 8.50 -9.15 -5.65
CA ILE A 76 7.89 -8.92 -4.33
C ILE A 76 8.39 -7.57 -3.79
N LEU A 77 7.47 -6.74 -3.32
CA LEU A 77 7.76 -5.41 -2.79
C LEU A 77 7.98 -5.45 -1.28
N ALA A 78 9.15 -5.04 -0.79
CA ALA A 78 9.46 -4.98 0.63
C ALA A 78 9.30 -3.54 1.18
N PRO A 79 8.76 -3.35 2.40
CA PRO A 79 8.45 -4.37 3.41
C PRO A 79 7.04 -4.97 3.33
N CYS A 80 6.15 -4.49 2.45
CA CYS A 80 4.74 -4.85 2.50
C CYS A 80 4.41 -6.27 1.97
N GLY A 81 5.32 -6.92 1.26
CA GLY A 81 5.18 -8.31 0.77
C GLY A 81 4.28 -8.49 -0.45
N HIS A 82 3.72 -7.42 -1.01
CA HIS A 82 2.78 -7.52 -2.13
C HIS A 82 3.48 -7.92 -3.44
N LYS A 83 2.85 -8.85 -4.17
CA LYS A 83 3.23 -9.34 -5.49
C LYS A 83 2.40 -8.62 -6.55
N ALA A 84 2.89 -7.46 -7.02
CA ALA A 84 2.10 -6.57 -7.88
C ALA A 84 2.66 -6.39 -9.29
N GLN A 85 3.96 -6.61 -9.52
CA GLN A 85 4.61 -6.24 -10.78
C GLN A 85 5.67 -7.25 -11.25
N CYS A 86 5.98 -7.20 -12.53
CA CYS A 86 7.10 -7.92 -13.12
C CYS A 86 8.45 -7.30 -12.71
N GLY A 87 9.54 -8.02 -12.98
CA GLY A 87 10.91 -7.59 -12.70
C GLY A 87 11.29 -6.26 -13.35
N ASP A 88 10.92 -6.07 -14.62
CA ASP A 88 11.30 -4.87 -15.40
C ASP A 88 10.60 -3.61 -14.88
N CYS A 89 9.29 -3.69 -14.62
CA CYS A 89 8.54 -2.60 -14.00
C CYS A 89 9.10 -2.28 -12.60
N ALA A 90 9.57 -3.29 -11.87
CA ALA A 90 10.20 -3.08 -10.58
C ALA A 90 11.55 -2.36 -10.67
N ASP A 91 12.33 -2.59 -11.73
CA ASP A 91 13.57 -1.83 -11.98
C ASP A 91 13.31 -0.37 -12.27
N VAL A 92 12.33 -0.10 -13.13
CA VAL A 92 11.91 1.29 -13.40
C VAL A 92 11.49 1.98 -12.11
N LEU A 93 10.70 1.30 -11.26
CA LEU A 93 10.29 1.81 -9.95
C LEU A 93 11.48 2.09 -9.02
N MET A 94 12.46 1.18 -8.96
CA MET A 94 13.65 1.36 -8.12
C MET A 94 14.60 2.44 -8.66
N GLY A 95 14.57 2.73 -9.96
CA GLY A 95 15.26 3.86 -10.58
C GLY A 95 14.66 5.23 -10.23
N GLN A 96 13.40 5.29 -9.78
CA GLN A 96 12.77 6.53 -9.35
C GLN A 96 13.30 7.03 -7.99
N ALA A 97 13.08 8.31 -7.71
CA ALA A 97 13.35 8.89 -6.40
C ALA A 97 12.63 8.12 -5.28
N PHE A 98 13.30 7.90 -4.15
CA PHE A 98 12.79 7.14 -3.01
C PHE A 98 11.41 7.62 -2.50
N SER A 99 11.13 8.92 -2.62
CA SER A 99 9.84 9.51 -2.25
C SER A 99 8.66 9.06 -3.11
N LYS A 100 8.92 8.59 -4.33
CA LYS A 100 7.90 8.16 -5.31
C LYS A 100 7.66 6.64 -5.30
N ARG A 101 8.53 5.87 -4.64
CA ARG A 101 8.43 4.40 -4.58
C ARG A 101 7.31 3.96 -3.65
N ARG A 102 6.13 3.66 -4.20
CA ARG A 102 4.97 3.19 -3.45
C ARG A 102 4.36 1.93 -4.05
N CYS A 103 3.91 1.03 -3.19
CA CYS A 103 3.22 -0.19 -3.60
C CYS A 103 1.87 0.16 -4.27
N PRO A 104 1.55 -0.39 -5.47
CA PRO A 104 0.27 -0.15 -6.13
C PRO A 104 -0.95 -0.65 -5.33
N LEU A 105 -0.77 -1.71 -4.52
CA LEU A 105 -1.86 -2.35 -3.78
C LEU A 105 -2.14 -1.66 -2.44
N CYS A 106 -1.10 -1.45 -1.63
CA CYS A 106 -1.26 -0.96 -0.25
C CYS A 106 -0.68 0.44 -0.01
N ARG A 107 -0.09 1.07 -1.04
CA ARG A 107 0.53 2.41 -0.99
C ARG A 107 1.68 2.57 0.01
N SER A 108 2.11 1.50 0.68
CA SER A 108 3.31 1.50 1.52
C SER A 108 4.54 1.87 0.71
N ARG A 109 5.51 2.52 1.35
CA ARG A 109 6.81 2.80 0.75
C ARG A 109 7.54 1.51 0.44
N ILE A 110 8.37 1.52 -0.60
CA ILE A 110 9.14 0.37 -1.03
C ILE A 110 10.62 0.65 -0.80
N ASP A 111 11.24 -0.18 0.03
CA ASP A 111 12.65 -0.07 0.40
C ASP A 111 13.51 -0.99 -0.46
N ALA A 112 12.98 -2.17 -0.81
CA ALA A 112 13.67 -3.16 -1.63
C ALA A 112 12.68 -3.96 -2.48
N VAL A 113 13.21 -4.62 -3.51
CA VAL A 113 12.47 -5.54 -4.37
C VAL A 113 13.21 -6.87 -4.41
N VAL A 114 12.49 -7.96 -4.19
CA VAL A 114 13.00 -9.32 -4.37
C VAL A 114 12.46 -9.87 -5.68
N LYS A 115 13.34 -10.32 -6.57
CA LYS A 115 12.96 -10.88 -7.88
C LYS A 115 13.17 -12.38 -7.91
N ARG A 116 12.27 -13.08 -8.61
CA ARG A 116 12.45 -14.49 -8.95
C ARG A 116 13.47 -14.61 -10.08
N VAL A 117 14.52 -15.40 -9.86
CA VAL A 117 15.54 -15.73 -10.87
C VAL A 117 15.39 -17.20 -11.22
N TYR A 118 15.30 -17.52 -12.49
CA TYR A 118 15.30 -18.89 -12.98
C TYR A 118 16.67 -19.18 -13.58
N THR A 119 17.45 -20.03 -12.92
CA THR A 119 18.68 -20.57 -13.49
C THR A 119 18.37 -21.97 -13.99
N LEU A 120 18.56 -22.20 -15.28
CA LEU A 120 18.52 -23.56 -15.84
C LEU A 120 19.87 -24.21 -15.50
N VAL A 121 19.82 -25.27 -14.68
CA VAL A 121 20.97 -26.12 -14.34
C VAL A 121 21.11 -27.26 -15.34
#